data_AF-A0A897N266-F1
#
_entry.id   AF-A0A897N266-F1
#
_cell.length_a   1.000
_cell.length_b   1.000
_cell.length_c   1.000
_cell.angle_alpha   90.00
_cell.angle_beta   90.00
_cell.angle_gamma   90.00
#
_symmetry.space_group_name_H-M   'P 1'
#
loop_
_entity.id
_entity.type
_entity.pdbx_description
1 polymer ?
#
loop_
_entity_poly.entity_id
_entity_poly.type
_entity_poly.pdbx_seq_one_letter_code
_entity_poly.pdbx_strand_id
1 'polypeptide(L)'
;MDDSSEDEPLFDPRITSYNWMAGVVGGVLTFIVGYLAMVVVALVPDGLPEGAEVQGVLAEIGRAFYAAHNVALEARTLTDDVSIIDGEYLSEVNGTIDFSNMRENETVIIDTESPQVLSIPGEVNPDLIFQIDLDQAQQPIQHAQDKPELLYYLLPIVALVAAGAVLAALTLGETASIHEAVLPAIGLSAGYTAAAMVGTVLVGLELADGAILVAPSLVQTVVFALAYSLLCGLVGGYLIGFWRVRSASPRAPTDQ
;
A
#
# COMPACT_ATOMS: atom_id res chain seq x y z
N MET A 1 -30.74 46.26 24.57
CA MET A 1 -30.58 44.81 24.72
C MET A 1 -30.10 44.35 23.37
N ASP A 2 -28.79 44.29 23.24
CA ASP A 2 -28.10 43.90 22.03
C ASP A 2 -27.97 42.37 22.11
N ASP A 3 -28.95 41.69 21.52
CA ASP A 3 -28.99 40.23 21.40
C ASP A 3 -28.14 39.87 20.17
N SER A 4 -26.84 40.14 20.27
CA SER A 4 -25.89 39.61 19.30
C SER A 4 -25.92 38.11 19.48
N SER A 5 -26.49 37.41 18.50
CA SER A 5 -26.29 35.97 18.34
C SER A 5 -24.79 35.74 18.39
N GLU A 6 -24.30 35.27 19.54
CA GLU A 6 -22.91 34.89 19.68
C GLU A 6 -22.68 33.81 18.63
N ASP A 7 -21.93 34.17 17.59
CA ASP A 7 -21.58 33.31 16.47
C ASP A 7 -21.01 32.00 17.02
N GLU A 8 -21.84 30.95 17.05
CA GLU A 8 -21.34 29.62 17.34
C GLU A 8 -20.21 29.34 16.36
N PRO A 9 -19.02 28.94 16.84
CA PRO A 9 -17.88 28.76 15.97
C PRO A 9 -18.23 27.72 14.91
N LEU A 10 -17.96 28.05 13.64
CA LEU A 10 -18.26 27.18 12.48
C LEU A 10 -17.71 25.75 12.63
N PHE A 11 -16.65 25.59 13.43
CA PHE A 11 -16.07 24.31 13.79
C PHE A 11 -15.92 24.17 15.31
N ASP A 12 -16.11 22.95 15.80
CA ASP A 12 -15.86 22.61 17.21
C ASP A 12 -14.42 23.01 17.60
N PRO A 13 -14.22 23.81 18.67
CA PRO A 13 -12.90 24.21 19.16
C PRO A 13 -11.93 23.04 19.38
N ARG A 14 -12.42 21.83 19.65
CA ARG A 14 -11.60 20.61 19.79
C ARG A 14 -10.94 20.21 18.48
N ILE A 15 -11.62 20.42 17.35
CA ILE A 15 -11.10 20.14 16.01
C ILE A 15 -10.04 21.16 15.65
N THR A 16 -10.28 22.45 15.93
CA THR A 16 -9.36 23.53 15.54
C THR A 16 -8.11 23.61 16.44
N SER A 17 -8.20 23.14 17.69
CA SER A 17 -7.07 23.10 18.63
C SER A 17 -6.21 21.83 18.53
N TYR A 18 -6.67 20.81 17.80
CA TYR A 18 -5.91 19.57 17.64
C TYR A 18 -4.60 19.80 16.85
N ASN A 19 -3.52 19.15 17.27
CA ASN A 19 -2.23 19.20 16.57
C ASN A 19 -2.25 18.30 15.32
N TRP A 20 -2.90 18.78 14.25
CA TRP A 20 -3.00 18.09 12.96
C TRP A 20 -1.64 17.71 12.38
N MET A 21 -0.64 18.58 12.54
CA MET A 21 0.70 18.34 12.05
C MET A 21 1.32 17.08 12.69
N ALA A 22 1.17 16.91 13.99
CA ALA A 22 1.65 15.72 14.69
C ALA A 22 0.95 14.44 14.18
N GLY A 23 -0.36 14.51 13.92
CA GLY A 23 -1.11 13.39 13.34
C GLY A 23 -0.59 13.01 11.95
N VAL A 24 -0.46 14.00 11.05
CA VAL A 24 0.01 13.78 9.67
C VAL A 24 1.44 13.25 9.65
N VAL A 25 2.36 13.86 10.40
CA VAL A 25 3.75 13.38 10.50
C VAL A 25 3.79 11.97 11.09
N GLY A 26 2.97 11.69 12.12
CA GLY A 26 2.81 10.35 12.67
C GLY A 26 2.36 9.33 11.63
N GLY A 27 1.42 9.70 10.75
CA GLY A 27 0.97 8.88 9.62
C GLY A 27 2.09 8.53 8.65
N VAL A 28 2.85 9.54 8.21
CA VAL A 28 4.00 9.36 7.30
C VAL A 28 5.05 8.46 7.94
N LEU A 29 5.41 8.72 9.19
CA LEU A 29 6.39 7.89 9.91
C LEU A 29 5.91 6.45 10.08
N THR A 30 4.62 6.25 10.33
CA THR A 30 4.04 4.90 10.47
C THR A 30 4.13 4.12 9.17
N PHE A 31 3.89 4.76 8.02
CA PHE A 31 4.08 4.14 6.72
C PHE A 31 5.54 3.72 6.51
N ILE A 32 6.49 4.62 6.76
CA ILE A 32 7.93 4.35 6.61
C ILE A 32 8.37 3.20 7.53
N VAL A 33 7.98 3.24 8.80
CA VAL A 33 8.33 2.20 9.78
C VAL A 33 7.68 0.87 9.43
N GLY A 34 6.43 0.86 8.99
CA GLY A 34 5.74 -0.36 8.52
C GLY A 34 6.45 -0.99 7.33
N TYR A 35 6.84 -0.17 6.35
CA TYR A 35 7.62 -0.61 5.21
C TYR A 35 8.97 -1.20 5.64
N LEU A 36 9.72 -0.52 6.51
CA LEU A 36 11.00 -1.02 7.00
C LEU A 36 10.85 -2.31 7.82
N ALA A 37 9.78 -2.44 8.60
CA ALA A 37 9.49 -3.66 9.33
C ALA A 37 9.18 -4.83 8.37
N MET A 38 8.46 -4.57 7.26
CA MET A 38 8.27 -5.53 6.19
C MET A 38 9.61 -5.97 5.57
N VAL A 39 10.52 -5.02 5.32
CA VAL A 39 11.88 -5.32 4.83
C VAL A 39 12.64 -6.23 5.79
N VAL A 40 12.58 -5.94 7.09
CA VAL A 40 13.23 -6.79 8.10
C VAL A 40 12.61 -8.20 8.12
N VAL A 41 11.28 -8.32 8.10
CA VAL A 41 10.61 -9.62 8.08
C VAL A 41 10.92 -10.40 6.81
N ALA A 42 10.97 -9.72 5.66
CA ALA A 42 11.25 -10.33 4.36
C ALA A 42 12.71 -10.78 4.23
N LEU A 43 13.68 -10.05 4.79
CA LEU A 43 15.10 -10.37 4.63
C LEU A 43 15.72 -11.16 5.78
N VAL A 44 15.12 -11.18 6.97
CA VAL A 44 15.63 -11.99 8.09
C VAL A 44 14.96 -13.37 8.06
N PRO A 45 15.69 -14.50 8.07
CA PRO A 45 17.13 -14.66 8.35
C PRO A 45 18.07 -14.72 7.13
N ASP A 46 17.53 -14.84 5.92
CA ASP A 46 18.29 -15.29 4.73
C ASP A 46 19.19 -14.22 4.09
N GLY A 47 18.94 -12.95 4.39
CA GLY A 47 19.64 -11.81 3.82
C GLY A 47 19.15 -11.43 2.43
N LEU A 48 19.93 -10.62 1.73
CA LEU A 48 19.70 -10.29 0.33
C LEU A 48 20.08 -11.50 -0.55
N PRO A 49 19.27 -11.86 -1.56
CA PRO A 49 19.64 -12.91 -2.51
C PRO A 49 20.97 -12.59 -3.20
N GLU A 50 21.79 -13.62 -3.44
CA GLU A 50 23.09 -13.44 -4.11
C GLU A 50 22.90 -12.86 -5.52
N GLY A 51 23.58 -11.76 -5.81
CA GLY A 51 23.51 -11.08 -7.11
C GLY A 51 22.28 -10.19 -7.33
N ALA A 52 21.36 -10.09 -6.36
CA ALA A 52 20.20 -9.22 -6.48
C ALA A 52 20.54 -7.74 -6.27
N GLU A 53 19.94 -6.88 -7.08
CA GLU A 53 20.03 -5.44 -6.91
C GLU A 53 19.15 -4.97 -5.74
N VAL A 54 19.72 -4.20 -4.81
CA VAL A 54 19.02 -3.73 -3.60
C VAL A 54 17.73 -2.98 -3.94
N GLN A 55 17.77 -2.14 -4.99
CA GLN A 55 16.58 -1.39 -5.43
C GLN A 55 15.47 -2.33 -5.89
N GLY A 56 15.79 -3.36 -6.67
CA GLY A 56 14.83 -4.36 -7.13
C GLY A 56 14.18 -5.12 -5.98
N VAL A 57 15.00 -5.57 -5.01
CA VAL A 57 14.51 -6.27 -3.82
C VAL A 57 13.62 -5.37 -2.96
N LEU A 58 14.00 -4.10 -2.75
CA LEU A 58 13.18 -3.16 -2.01
C LEU A 58 11.85 -2.92 -2.72
N ALA A 59 11.85 -2.72 -4.04
CA ALA A 59 10.62 -2.53 -4.81
C ALA A 59 9.70 -3.77 -4.72
N GLU A 60 10.25 -4.97 -4.76
CA GLU A 60 9.51 -6.22 -4.58
C GLU A 60 8.87 -6.34 -3.20
N ILE A 61 9.64 -6.08 -2.14
CA ILE A 61 9.11 -6.02 -0.77
C ILE A 61 8.04 -4.93 -0.65
N GLY A 62 8.22 -3.80 -1.33
CA GLY A 62 7.24 -2.73 -1.40
C GLY A 62 5.93 -3.20 -2.02
N ARG A 63 5.96 -3.89 -3.16
CA ARG A 63 4.76 -4.50 -3.76
C ARG A 63 4.10 -5.50 -2.81
N ALA A 64 4.87 -6.32 -2.10
CA ALA A 64 4.33 -7.21 -1.07
C ALA A 64 3.69 -6.44 0.10
N PHE A 65 4.25 -5.29 0.49
CA PHE A 65 3.66 -4.42 1.52
C PHE A 65 2.30 -3.85 1.09
N TYR A 66 2.15 -3.48 -0.19
CA TYR A 66 0.85 -3.08 -0.75
C TYR A 66 -0.13 -4.26 -0.81
N ALA A 67 0.33 -5.43 -1.25
CA ALA A 67 -0.49 -6.64 -1.25
C ALA A 67 -0.99 -7.02 0.15
N ALA A 68 -0.18 -6.80 1.20
CA ALA A 68 -0.59 -6.99 2.60
C ALA A 68 -1.73 -6.04 3.04
N HIS A 69 -1.94 -4.93 2.32
CA HIS A 69 -3.09 -4.03 2.48
C HIS A 69 -4.25 -4.35 1.53
N ASN A 70 -4.22 -5.50 0.85
CA ASN A 70 -5.17 -5.88 -0.21
C ASN A 70 -5.18 -4.91 -1.40
N VAL A 71 -4.07 -4.22 -1.67
CA VAL A 71 -3.92 -3.40 -2.86
C VAL A 71 -3.39 -4.28 -4.00
N ALA A 72 -4.19 -4.42 -5.05
CA ALA A 72 -3.79 -5.11 -6.27
C ALA A 72 -2.71 -4.34 -7.05
N LEU A 73 -1.89 -5.08 -7.77
CA LEU A 73 -0.99 -4.52 -8.77
C LEU A 73 -1.73 -4.42 -10.11
N GLU A 74 -1.53 -3.31 -10.82
CA GLU A 74 -2.07 -3.08 -12.14
C GLU A 74 -0.92 -2.94 -13.14
N ALA A 75 -1.01 -3.66 -14.26
CA ALA A 75 -0.17 -3.41 -15.42
C ALA A 75 -0.74 -2.23 -16.21
N ARG A 76 0.12 -1.25 -16.50
CA ARG A 76 -0.21 -0.12 -17.37
C ARG A 76 0.87 0.06 -18.44
N THR A 77 0.47 0.41 -19.65
CA THR A 77 1.40 0.75 -20.73
C THR A 77 2.02 2.12 -20.46
N LEU A 78 3.32 2.24 -20.71
CA LEU A 78 4.06 3.50 -20.59
C LEU A 78 4.25 4.20 -21.95
N THR A 79 4.03 3.48 -23.05
CA THR A 79 4.09 4.00 -24.41
C THR A 79 2.78 3.70 -25.15
N ASP A 80 2.47 4.52 -26.16
CA ASP A 80 1.23 4.38 -26.95
C ASP A 80 1.31 3.27 -28.00
N ASP A 81 2.52 2.78 -28.30
CA ASP A 81 2.80 1.73 -29.28
C ASP A 81 3.06 0.39 -28.58
N VAL A 82 2.13 -0.03 -27.71
CA VAL A 82 2.14 -1.35 -27.06
C VAL A 82 0.87 -2.11 -27.40
N SER A 83 1.03 -3.33 -27.92
CA SER A 83 -0.06 -4.28 -28.11
C SER A 83 0.08 -5.44 -27.15
N ILE A 84 -0.96 -5.71 -26.36
CA ILE A 84 -1.03 -6.86 -25.47
C ILE A 84 -1.91 -7.91 -26.13
N ILE A 85 -1.36 -9.11 -26.32
CA ILE A 85 -2.03 -10.27 -26.90
C ILE A 85 -2.19 -11.31 -25.81
N ASP A 86 -3.42 -11.76 -25.61
CA ASP A 86 -3.74 -12.83 -24.68
C ASP A 86 -3.17 -14.18 -25.17
N GLY A 87 -2.46 -14.90 -24.32
CA GLY A 87 -1.93 -16.23 -24.60
C GLY A 87 -3.01 -17.30 -24.76
N GLU A 88 -4.23 -17.09 -24.25
CA GLU A 88 -5.36 -17.99 -24.55
C GLU A 88 -5.72 -17.90 -26.04
N TYR A 89 -5.69 -16.69 -26.62
CA TYR A 89 -5.92 -16.48 -28.05
C TYR A 89 -4.86 -17.21 -28.91
N LEU A 90 -3.61 -17.31 -28.44
CA LEU A 90 -2.56 -18.08 -29.12
C LEU A 90 -2.89 -19.56 -29.26
N SER A 91 -3.57 -20.11 -28.27
CA SER A 91 -4.01 -21.51 -28.27
C SER A 91 -5.08 -21.75 -29.34
N GLU A 92 -5.94 -20.75 -29.60
CA GLU A 92 -6.97 -20.80 -30.64
C GLU A 92 -6.39 -20.70 -32.06
N VAL A 93 -5.31 -19.93 -32.25
CA VAL A 93 -4.65 -19.72 -33.55
C VAL A 93 -3.43 -20.63 -33.78
N ASN A 94 -3.28 -21.69 -32.98
CA ASN A 94 -2.20 -22.68 -33.09
C ASN A 94 -0.79 -22.02 -33.12
N GLY A 95 -0.58 -21.03 -32.26
CA GLY A 95 0.71 -20.34 -32.06
C GLY A 95 1.17 -19.46 -33.23
N THR A 96 0.30 -19.18 -34.21
CA THR A 96 0.62 -18.32 -35.37
C THR A 96 -0.04 -16.96 -35.19
N ILE A 97 0.77 -15.93 -34.96
CA ILE A 97 0.31 -14.53 -34.94
C ILE A 97 0.68 -13.88 -36.27
N ASP A 98 -0.28 -13.20 -36.89
CA ASP A 98 -0.02 -12.37 -38.05
C ASP A 98 0.43 -10.97 -37.61
N PHE A 99 1.74 -10.71 -37.70
CA PHE A 99 2.35 -9.43 -37.38
C PHE A 99 2.42 -8.48 -38.58
N SER A 100 1.77 -8.78 -39.70
CA SER A 100 1.82 -7.93 -40.90
C SER A 100 1.29 -6.51 -40.70
N ASN A 101 0.47 -6.29 -39.67
CA ASN A 101 -0.05 -4.98 -39.29
C ASN A 101 0.72 -4.30 -38.14
N MET A 102 1.79 -4.92 -37.64
CA MET A 102 2.63 -4.37 -36.57
C MET A 102 3.34 -3.10 -37.06
N ARG A 103 3.33 -2.06 -36.24
CA ARG A 103 4.06 -0.82 -36.55
C ARG A 103 5.56 -1.02 -36.34
N GLU A 104 6.37 -0.23 -37.05
CA GLU A 104 7.84 -0.35 -37.10
C GLU A 104 8.54 -0.31 -35.73
N ASN A 105 7.91 0.27 -34.68
CA ASN A 105 8.43 0.34 -33.31
C ASN A 105 7.41 -0.10 -32.25
N GLU A 106 6.40 -0.87 -32.63
CA GLU A 106 5.41 -1.37 -31.69
C GLU A 106 6.04 -2.45 -30.80
N THR A 107 5.79 -2.37 -29.50
CA THR A 107 6.16 -3.45 -28.56
C THR A 107 4.98 -4.39 -28.42
N VAL A 108 5.18 -5.67 -28.72
CA VAL A 108 4.16 -6.70 -28.54
C VAL A 108 4.44 -7.50 -27.28
N ILE A 109 3.45 -7.59 -26.42
CA ILE A 109 3.51 -8.35 -25.18
C ILE A 109 2.49 -9.46 -25.26
N ILE A 110 2.97 -10.68 -25.19
CA ILE A 110 2.16 -11.89 -25.17
C ILE A 110 2.03 -12.30 -23.72
N ASP A 111 0.81 -12.13 -23.20
CA ASP A 111 0.48 -12.49 -21.83
C ASP A 111 0.30 -14.00 -21.71
N THR A 112 1.28 -14.71 -21.15
CA THR A 112 1.24 -16.17 -21.10
C THR A 112 1.99 -16.75 -19.91
N GLU A 113 1.37 -17.73 -19.26
CA GLU A 113 1.96 -18.48 -18.14
C GLU A 113 3.21 -19.30 -18.54
N SER A 114 3.37 -19.60 -19.84
CA SER A 114 4.46 -20.46 -20.31
C SER A 114 4.94 -20.00 -21.69
N PRO A 115 6.26 -19.81 -21.88
CA PRO A 115 6.81 -19.42 -23.18
C PRO A 115 6.39 -20.41 -24.27
N GLN A 116 5.73 -19.90 -25.30
CA GLN A 116 5.32 -20.66 -26.47
C GLN A 116 6.27 -20.39 -27.65
N VAL A 117 6.39 -21.38 -28.54
CA VAL A 117 7.12 -21.21 -29.79
C VAL A 117 6.23 -20.42 -30.75
N LEU A 118 6.66 -19.23 -31.12
CA LEU A 118 5.93 -18.35 -32.02
C LEU A 118 6.44 -18.53 -33.46
N SER A 119 5.51 -18.63 -34.40
CA SER A 119 5.82 -18.47 -35.82
C SER A 119 5.56 -17.01 -36.19
N ILE A 120 6.62 -16.27 -36.50
CA ILE A 120 6.56 -14.85 -36.85
C ILE A 120 6.73 -14.72 -38.38
N PRO A 121 5.64 -14.58 -39.15
CA PRO A 121 5.74 -14.31 -40.58
C PRO A 121 6.11 -12.84 -40.82
N GLY A 122 7.17 -12.58 -41.60
CA GLY A 122 7.55 -11.25 -42.08
C GLY A 122 8.89 -10.70 -41.56
N GLU A 123 9.18 -9.44 -41.88
CA GLU A 123 10.33 -8.68 -41.34
C GLU A 123 9.90 -7.94 -40.07
N VAL A 124 9.75 -8.69 -38.97
CA VAL A 124 9.44 -8.12 -37.65
C VAL A 124 10.71 -8.11 -36.81
N ASN A 125 10.92 -7.07 -36.00
CA ASN A 125 12.01 -7.06 -35.04
C ASN A 125 11.65 -7.97 -33.84
N PRO A 126 12.30 -9.13 -33.66
CA PRO A 126 11.99 -10.03 -32.55
C PRO A 126 12.33 -9.41 -31.19
N ASP A 127 13.20 -8.39 -31.14
CA ASP A 127 13.59 -7.71 -29.91
C ASP A 127 12.44 -6.88 -29.31
N LEU A 128 11.36 -6.66 -30.06
CA LEU A 128 10.15 -5.94 -29.61
C LEU A 128 9.01 -6.89 -29.18
N ILE A 129 9.25 -8.20 -29.17
CA ILE A 129 8.25 -9.21 -28.80
C ILE A 129 8.65 -9.85 -27.48
N PHE A 130 7.81 -9.67 -26.47
CA PHE A 130 8.02 -10.20 -25.13
C PHE A 130 6.92 -11.20 -24.78
N GLN A 131 7.30 -12.33 -24.19
CA GLN A 131 6.36 -13.28 -23.59
C GLN A 131 6.51 -13.18 -22.08
N ILE A 132 5.46 -12.70 -21.41
CA ILE A 132 5.49 -12.36 -19.99
C ILE A 132 4.21 -12.90 -19.36
N ASP A 133 4.32 -13.52 -18.20
CA ASP A 133 3.17 -13.86 -17.36
C ASP A 133 2.78 -12.62 -16.55
N LEU A 134 1.80 -11.84 -17.03
CA LEU A 134 1.37 -10.62 -16.33
C LEU A 134 0.64 -10.95 -15.04
N ASP A 135 -0.09 -12.06 -14.99
CA ASP A 135 -0.79 -12.53 -13.80
C ASP A 135 0.20 -12.86 -12.68
N GLN A 136 1.29 -13.57 -13.00
CA GLN A 136 2.39 -13.80 -12.07
C GLN A 136 3.05 -12.50 -11.62
N ALA A 137 3.32 -11.57 -12.55
CA ALA A 137 3.93 -10.28 -12.22
C ALA A 137 3.05 -9.44 -11.28
N GLN A 138 1.73 -9.61 -11.33
CA GLN A 138 0.76 -8.96 -10.45
C GLN A 138 0.61 -9.65 -9.08
N GLN A 139 1.20 -10.83 -8.89
CA GLN A 139 1.16 -11.62 -7.67
C GLN A 139 2.56 -11.72 -7.01
N PRO A 140 3.04 -10.66 -6.34
CA PRO A 140 4.41 -10.57 -5.82
C PRO A 140 4.70 -11.55 -4.68
N ILE A 141 3.70 -12.30 -4.18
CA ILE A 141 3.81 -13.22 -3.04
C ILE A 141 4.38 -14.58 -3.50
N GLN A 142 5.47 -14.57 -4.27
CA GLN A 142 6.23 -15.79 -4.56
C GLN A 142 7.42 -15.96 -3.61
N HIS A 143 8.10 -14.86 -3.20
CA HIS A 143 9.14 -14.89 -2.16
C HIS A 143 8.60 -15.00 -0.73
N ALA A 144 7.32 -14.74 -0.51
CA ALA A 144 6.69 -14.78 0.81
C ALA A 144 6.11 -16.16 1.18
N GLN A 145 6.05 -17.11 0.25
CA GLN A 145 5.43 -18.43 0.46
C GLN A 145 6.17 -19.29 1.51
N ASP A 146 7.46 -19.03 1.72
CA ASP A 146 8.27 -19.76 2.70
C ASP A 146 8.18 -19.20 4.13
N LYS A 147 7.55 -18.02 4.30
CA LYS A 147 7.38 -17.36 5.61
C LYS A 147 5.92 -17.41 6.06
N PRO A 148 5.63 -17.33 7.38
CA PRO A 148 4.26 -17.44 7.86
C PRO A 148 3.40 -16.32 7.25
N GLU A 149 2.54 -16.68 6.31
CA GLU A 149 1.66 -15.77 5.56
C GLU A 149 0.93 -14.78 6.47
N LEU A 150 0.53 -15.25 7.65
CA LEU A 150 -0.13 -14.45 8.69
C LEU A 150 0.71 -13.25 9.16
N LEU A 151 2.04 -13.37 9.27
CA LEU A 151 2.89 -12.27 9.73
C LEU A 151 2.88 -11.10 8.74
N TYR A 152 2.80 -11.39 7.45
CA TYR A 152 2.73 -10.36 6.41
C TYR A 152 1.47 -9.52 6.51
N TYR A 153 0.32 -10.16 6.70
CA TYR A 153 -0.96 -9.46 6.84
C TYR A 153 -1.13 -8.78 8.20
N LEU A 154 -0.54 -9.33 9.27
CA LEU A 154 -0.65 -8.75 10.61
C LEU A 154 0.25 -7.53 10.82
N LEU A 155 1.42 -7.49 10.16
CA LEU A 155 2.41 -6.46 10.42
C LEU A 155 1.88 -5.03 10.19
N PRO A 156 1.18 -4.71 9.08
CA PRO A 156 0.58 -3.39 8.90
C PRO A 156 -0.48 -3.07 9.96
N ILE A 157 -1.31 -4.05 10.33
CA ILE A 157 -2.36 -3.89 11.35
C ILE A 157 -1.73 -3.51 12.69
N VAL A 158 -0.73 -4.28 13.13
CA VAL A 158 -0.03 -4.03 14.41
C VAL A 158 0.66 -2.68 14.40
N ALA A 159 1.34 -2.31 13.31
CA ALA A 159 2.01 -1.02 13.19
C ALA A 159 1.01 0.15 13.30
N LEU A 160 -0.12 0.08 12.60
CA LEU A 160 -1.15 1.12 12.62
C LEU A 160 -1.86 1.22 13.97
N VAL A 161 -2.18 0.10 14.62
CA VAL A 161 -2.76 0.09 15.98
C VAL A 161 -1.80 0.70 16.99
N ALA A 162 -0.52 0.31 16.95
CA ALA A 162 0.50 0.87 17.82
C ALA A 162 0.67 2.38 17.60
N ALA A 163 0.72 2.83 16.34
CA ALA A 163 0.81 4.24 16.00
C ALA A 163 -0.39 5.05 16.49
N GLY A 164 -1.62 4.53 16.31
CA GLY A 164 -2.83 5.15 16.83
C GLY A 164 -2.80 5.30 18.35
N ALA A 165 -2.35 4.27 19.06
CA ALA A 165 -2.17 4.30 20.51
C ALA A 165 -1.11 5.35 20.93
N VAL A 166 0.06 5.34 20.29
CA VAL A 166 1.13 6.31 20.59
C VAL A 166 0.67 7.74 20.34
N LEU A 167 0.04 8.03 19.19
CA LEU A 167 -0.46 9.37 18.89
C LEU A 167 -1.53 9.79 19.90
N ALA A 168 -2.51 8.94 20.20
CA ALA A 168 -3.51 9.25 21.22
C ALA A 168 -2.89 9.52 22.60
N ALA A 169 -1.86 8.77 22.97
CA ALA A 169 -1.13 9.00 24.22
C ALA A 169 -0.41 10.36 24.25
N LEU A 170 0.10 10.82 23.11
CA LEU A 170 0.89 12.06 23.00
C LEU A 170 0.04 13.30 22.73
N THR A 171 -1.10 13.19 22.05
CA THR A 171 -1.87 14.34 21.57
C THR A 171 -3.18 14.57 22.30
N LEU A 172 -3.77 13.56 22.95
CA LEU A 172 -4.98 13.75 23.74
C LEU A 172 -4.64 14.29 25.13
N GLY A 173 -5.34 15.34 25.54
CA GLY A 173 -5.25 15.88 26.90
C GLY A 173 -5.69 14.88 27.97
N GLU A 174 -5.29 15.11 29.23
CA GLU A 174 -5.62 14.21 30.34
C GLU A 174 -7.13 14.11 30.62
N THR A 175 -7.87 15.19 30.35
CA THR A 175 -9.32 15.27 30.52
C THR A 175 -10.09 15.03 29.22
N ALA A 176 -9.41 14.61 28.15
CA ALA A 176 -10.03 14.37 26.85
C ALA A 176 -11.07 13.25 26.95
N SER A 177 -12.22 13.45 26.32
CA SER A 177 -13.24 12.41 26.22
C SER A 177 -12.78 11.25 25.33
N ILE A 178 -13.31 10.04 25.55
CA ILE A 178 -12.93 8.87 24.74
C ILE A 178 -13.21 9.07 23.24
N HIS A 179 -14.21 9.90 22.91
CA HIS A 179 -14.58 10.23 21.54
C HIS A 179 -13.53 11.10 20.82
N GLU A 180 -12.69 11.83 21.54
CA GLU A 180 -11.60 12.62 20.96
C GLU A 180 -10.47 11.75 20.38
N ALA A 181 -10.45 10.45 20.70
CA ALA A 181 -9.55 9.46 20.08
C ALA A 181 -9.74 9.33 18.56
N VAL A 182 -10.81 9.89 17.99
CA VAL A 182 -11.01 9.99 16.54
C VAL A 182 -10.01 10.94 15.86
N LEU A 183 -9.61 12.03 16.53
CA LEU A 183 -8.77 13.07 15.91
C LEU A 183 -7.36 12.55 15.57
N PRO A 184 -6.66 11.82 16.46
CA PRO A 184 -5.41 11.15 16.12
C PRO A 184 -5.52 10.19 14.94
N ALA A 185 -6.61 9.42 14.86
CA ALA A 185 -6.82 8.46 13.78
C ALA A 185 -7.02 9.15 12.42
N ILE A 186 -7.75 10.27 12.38
CA ILE A 186 -7.92 11.07 11.14
C ILE A 186 -6.58 11.66 10.70
N GLY A 187 -5.84 12.29 11.61
CA GLY A 187 -4.52 12.86 11.31
C GLY A 187 -3.53 11.80 10.81
N LEU A 188 -3.45 10.66 11.51
CA LEU A 188 -2.66 9.50 11.11
C LEU A 188 -3.02 9.06 9.69
N SER A 189 -4.31 8.95 9.39
CA SER A 189 -4.79 8.46 8.10
C SER A 189 -4.44 9.36 6.94
N ALA A 190 -4.53 10.67 7.14
CA ALA A 190 -4.13 11.64 6.11
C ALA A 190 -2.65 11.49 5.75
N GLY A 191 -1.77 11.43 6.75
CA GLY A 191 -0.34 11.25 6.54
C GLY A 191 0.03 9.90 5.94
N TYR A 192 -0.56 8.82 6.46
CA TYR A 192 -0.31 7.46 5.99
C TYR A 192 -0.73 7.28 4.53
N THR A 193 -1.92 7.78 4.17
CA THR A 193 -2.43 7.72 2.79
C THR A 193 -1.57 8.53 1.84
N ALA A 194 -1.17 9.74 2.22
CA ALA A 194 -0.28 10.55 1.37
C ALA A 194 1.07 9.85 1.12
N ALA A 195 1.67 9.26 2.15
CA ALA A 195 2.89 8.49 2.02
C ALA A 195 2.69 7.24 1.13
N ALA A 196 1.57 6.53 1.32
CA ALA A 196 1.21 5.38 0.50
C ALA A 196 1.00 5.74 -0.97
N MET A 197 0.43 6.91 -1.28
CA MET A 197 0.31 7.37 -2.67
C MET A 197 1.68 7.62 -3.31
N VAL A 198 2.61 8.25 -2.58
CA VAL A 198 3.98 8.46 -3.08
C VAL A 198 4.69 7.13 -3.29
N GLY A 199 4.51 6.18 -2.38
CA GLY A 199 5.14 4.86 -2.48
C GLY A 199 4.72 4.06 -3.71
N THR A 200 3.51 4.24 -4.27
CA THR A 200 3.07 3.49 -5.47
C THR A 200 3.94 3.78 -6.69
N VAL A 201 4.54 4.97 -6.73
CA VAL A 201 5.47 5.39 -7.80
C VAL A 201 6.84 4.73 -7.62
N LEU A 202 7.27 4.53 -6.37
CA LEU A 202 8.61 4.04 -6.04
C LEU A 202 8.77 2.52 -6.17
N VAL A 203 7.67 1.77 -6.09
CA VAL A 203 7.68 0.29 -6.08
C VAL A 203 7.27 -0.33 -7.41
N GLY A 204 7.15 0.48 -8.47
CA GLY A 204 6.82 0.01 -9.81
C GLY A 204 7.88 -0.94 -10.36
N LEU A 205 7.44 -1.93 -11.13
CA LEU A 205 8.27 -2.85 -11.89
C LEU A 205 8.11 -2.56 -13.37
N GLU A 206 9.18 -2.10 -14.00
CA GLU A 206 9.22 -1.95 -15.45
C GLU A 206 9.48 -3.32 -16.10
N LEU A 207 8.67 -3.66 -17.11
CA LEU A 207 8.73 -4.88 -17.89
C LEU A 207 8.79 -4.54 -19.38
N ALA A 208 9.23 -5.50 -20.20
CA ALA A 208 9.32 -5.36 -21.66
C ALA A 208 10.10 -4.07 -22.07
N ASP A 209 11.32 -3.92 -21.56
CA ASP A 209 12.19 -2.76 -21.81
C ASP A 209 11.53 -1.39 -21.48
N GLY A 210 10.65 -1.38 -20.47
CA GLY A 210 9.96 -0.18 -20.01
C GLY A 210 8.65 0.11 -20.76
N ALA A 211 8.15 -0.81 -21.59
CA ALA A 211 6.86 -0.68 -22.24
C ALA A 211 5.68 -0.85 -21.27
N ILE A 212 5.83 -1.68 -20.23
CA ILE A 212 4.84 -1.88 -19.18
C ILE A 212 5.41 -1.50 -17.82
N LEU A 213 4.57 -0.86 -17.01
CA LEU A 213 4.80 -0.67 -15.59
C LEU A 213 3.75 -1.44 -14.79
N VAL A 214 4.21 -2.41 -14.00
CA VAL A 214 3.38 -3.09 -13.00
C VAL A 214 3.56 -2.39 -11.67
N ALA A 215 2.52 -1.74 -11.18
CA ALA A 215 2.58 -0.94 -9.95
C ALA A 215 1.28 -1.07 -9.13
N PRO A 216 1.30 -0.75 -7.83
CA PRO A 216 0.08 -0.75 -7.03
C PRO A 216 -0.99 0.17 -7.62
N SER A 217 -2.23 -0.31 -7.65
CA SER A 217 -3.40 0.47 -8.06
C SER A 217 -3.51 1.72 -7.19
N LEU A 218 -3.46 2.91 -7.80
CA LEU A 218 -3.51 4.18 -7.05
C LEU A 218 -4.87 4.35 -6.35
N VAL A 219 -5.96 3.97 -7.03
CA VAL A 219 -7.32 4.09 -6.49
C VAL A 219 -7.49 3.15 -5.29
N GLN A 220 -7.10 1.89 -5.42
CA GLN A 220 -7.17 0.94 -4.31
C GLN A 220 -6.23 1.35 -3.17
N THR A 221 -5.04 1.87 -3.49
CA THR A 221 -4.11 2.40 -2.49
C THR A 221 -4.77 3.47 -1.64
N VAL A 222 -5.42 4.45 -2.24
CA VAL A 222 -6.11 5.52 -1.49
C VAL A 222 -7.19 4.92 -0.58
N VAL A 223 -8.06 4.06 -1.14
CA VAL A 223 -9.18 3.47 -0.40
C VAL A 223 -8.70 2.61 0.77
N PHE A 224 -7.80 1.67 0.52
CA PHE A 224 -7.31 0.75 1.55
C PHE A 224 -6.38 1.42 2.54
N ALA A 225 -5.48 2.32 2.12
CA ALA A 225 -4.63 3.05 3.05
C ALA A 225 -5.47 3.85 4.04
N LEU A 226 -6.48 4.60 3.56
CA LEU A 226 -7.41 5.34 4.42
C LEU A 226 -8.19 4.42 5.35
N ALA A 227 -8.78 3.34 4.81
CA ALA A 227 -9.61 2.43 5.59
C ALA A 227 -8.81 1.75 6.70
N TYR A 228 -7.64 1.18 6.37
CA TYR A 228 -6.77 0.50 7.34
C TYR A 228 -6.26 1.46 8.40
N SER A 229 -5.72 2.62 8.00
CA SER A 229 -5.14 3.56 8.95
C SER A 229 -6.19 4.14 9.88
N LEU A 230 -7.40 4.39 9.38
CA LEU A 230 -8.48 4.94 10.19
C LEU A 230 -9.00 3.90 11.18
N LEU A 231 -9.33 2.69 10.71
CA LEU A 231 -9.85 1.63 11.57
C LEU A 231 -8.82 1.22 12.64
N CYS A 232 -7.58 0.94 12.24
CA CYS A 232 -6.53 0.53 13.16
C CYS A 232 -6.11 1.68 14.09
N GLY A 233 -6.02 2.91 13.56
CA GLY A 233 -5.73 4.11 14.34
C GLY A 233 -6.79 4.36 15.41
N LEU A 234 -8.07 4.18 15.08
CA LEU A 234 -9.17 4.26 16.04
C LEU A 234 -9.04 3.19 17.12
N VAL A 235 -8.82 1.93 16.75
CA VAL A 235 -8.63 0.85 17.72
C VAL A 235 -7.49 1.19 18.69
N GLY A 236 -6.33 1.61 18.18
CA GLY A 236 -5.20 2.05 19.00
C GLY A 236 -5.55 3.21 19.94
N GLY A 237 -6.20 4.25 19.41
CA GLY A 237 -6.60 5.42 20.20
C GLY A 237 -7.62 5.09 21.29
N TYR A 238 -8.62 4.27 20.98
CA TYR A 238 -9.64 3.82 21.94
C TYR A 238 -9.05 2.96 23.06
N LEU A 239 -8.06 2.11 22.78
CA LEU A 239 -7.37 1.32 23.80
C LEU A 239 -6.71 2.22 24.86
N ILE A 240 -6.07 3.31 24.43
CA ILE A 240 -5.46 4.28 25.34
C ILE A 240 -6.52 5.09 26.09
N GLY A 241 -7.56 5.56 25.41
CA GLY A 241 -8.67 6.26 26.05
C GLY A 241 -9.33 5.43 27.15
N PHE A 242 -9.62 4.15 26.86
CA PHE A 242 -10.17 3.21 27.84
C PHE A 242 -9.22 2.96 29.01
N TRP A 243 -7.93 2.76 28.74
CA TRP A 243 -6.91 2.56 29.77
C TRP A 243 -6.79 3.76 30.73
N ARG A 244 -6.86 4.99 30.20
CA ARG A 244 -6.85 6.23 31.01
C ARG A 244 -8.07 6.33 31.92
N VAL A 245 -9.26 6.12 31.38
CA VAL A 245 -10.53 6.15 32.15
C VAL A 245 -10.50 5.12 33.28
N ARG A 246 -10.01 3.91 33.00
CA ARG A 246 -9.89 2.85 34.01
C ARG A 246 -8.90 3.22 35.11
N SER A 247 -7.78 3.86 34.76
CA SER A 247 -6.73 4.24 35.71
C SER A 247 -7.12 5.44 36.58
N ALA A 248 -8.02 6.29 36.10
CA ALA A 248 -8.54 7.44 36.84
C ALA A 248 -9.64 7.09 37.86
N SER A 249 -10.23 5.89 37.79
CA SER A 249 -11.21 5.42 38.79
C SER A 249 -10.49 5.03 40.10
N PRO A 250 -10.71 5.71 41.23
CA PRO A 250 -10.11 5.33 42.51
C PRO A 250 -10.59 3.93 42.90
N ARG A 251 -9.68 3.07 43.37
CA ARG A 251 -10.10 1.88 44.13
C ARG A 251 -10.92 2.38 45.31
N ALA A 252 -12.19 1.97 45.40
CA ALA A 252 -13.00 2.25 46.58
C ALA A 252 -12.23 1.80 47.83
N PRO A 253 -12.18 2.62 48.89
CA PRO A 253 -11.67 2.15 50.17
C PRO A 253 -12.50 0.91 50.55
N THR A 254 -11.82 -0.21 50.73
CA THR A 254 -12.39 -1.36 51.41
C THR A 254 -12.45 -0.97 52.87
N ASP A 255 -13.58 -0.40 53.27
CA ASP A 255 -13.83 -0.07 54.68
C ASP A 255 -13.71 -1.36 55.51
N GLN A 256 -12.76 -1.32 56.44
CA GLN A 256 -12.58 -2.26 57.55
C GLN A 256 -13.49 -1.87 58.72
#